data_AF-A0A932P407-F1
#
_entry.id   AF-A0A932P407-F1
#
_cell.length_a   1.000
_cell.length_b   1.000
_cell.length_c   1.000
_cell.angle_alpha   90.00
_cell.angle_beta   90.00
_cell.angle_gamma   90.00
#
_symmetry.space_group_name_H-M   'P 1'
#
loop_
_entity.id
_entity.type
_entity.pdbx_description
1 polymer ?
#
loop_
_entity_poly.entity_id
_entity_poly.type
_entity_poly.pdbx_seq_one_letter_code
_entity_poly.pdbx_strand_id
1 'polypeptide(L)'
;MKISIPDRPTQVDSPTGPVFVRPYQVVVQVRLIVRGGPTPRFPAVLDTGHSHNFSITERQLRDWGQTSLPTVRVIRVNGRPVPVANADLEIDGILLTLPEGIAVFPEGHPAATRLPLLGLRALVRNRLKTVIDGKNMQVSISRRFWR
;
A
#
# COMPACT_ATOMS: atom_id res chain seq x y z
N MET A 1 -4.38 -2.22 15.01
CA MET A 1 -3.01 -1.68 15.09
C MET A 1 -3.03 -0.19 15.39
N LYS A 2 -2.02 0.31 16.10
CA LYS A 2 -1.74 1.74 16.30
C LYS A 2 -0.40 2.06 15.65
N ILE A 3 -0.34 3.17 14.91
CA ILE A 3 0.79 3.56 14.08
C ILE A 3 1.13 5.01 14.42
N SER A 4 2.39 5.31 14.65
CA SER A 4 2.85 6.68 14.92
C SER A 4 2.86 7.51 13.64
N ILE A 5 2.49 8.79 13.73
CA ILE A 5 2.60 9.78 12.66
C ILE A 5 3.92 10.52 12.87
N PRO A 6 4.97 10.29 12.04
CA PRO A 6 6.22 11.03 12.19
C PRO A 6 6.03 12.47 11.71
N ASP A 7 6.45 13.46 12.49
CA ASP A 7 6.44 14.89 12.12
C ASP A 7 7.74 15.36 11.45
N ARG A 8 8.74 14.48 11.40
CA ARG A 8 10.06 14.69 10.80
C ARG A 8 10.38 13.59 9.78
N PRO A 9 11.36 13.80 8.88
CA PRO A 9 11.81 12.73 8.00
C PRO A 9 12.30 11.54 8.82
N THR A 10 11.93 10.34 8.39
CA THR A 10 12.31 9.08 9.03
C THR A 10 12.80 8.08 7.98
N GLN A 11 13.26 6.92 8.44
CA GLN A 11 13.56 5.77 7.58
C GLN A 11 12.75 4.56 8.06
N VAL A 12 12.42 3.69 7.12
CA VAL A 12 11.79 2.40 7.39
C VAL A 12 12.51 1.32 6.58
N ASP A 13 12.58 0.12 7.15
CA ASP A 13 13.20 -1.01 6.46
C ASP A 13 12.34 -1.47 5.28
N SER A 14 13.01 -1.78 4.17
CA SER A 14 12.44 -2.48 3.02
C SER A 14 13.32 -3.68 2.67
N PRO A 15 12.85 -4.63 1.85
CA PRO A 15 13.64 -5.80 1.46
C PRO A 15 14.99 -5.49 0.80
N THR A 16 15.14 -4.31 0.19
CA THR A 16 16.40 -3.87 -0.45
C THR A 16 17.19 -2.87 0.40
N GLY A 17 16.83 -2.67 1.67
CA GLY A 17 17.47 -1.72 2.58
C GLY A 17 16.55 -0.56 3.01
N PRO A 18 17.04 0.34 3.86
CA PRO A 18 16.23 1.42 4.41
C PRO A 18 15.79 2.41 3.33
N VAL A 19 14.54 2.87 3.43
CA VAL A 19 13.97 3.90 2.56
C VAL A 19 13.51 5.10 3.36
N PHE A 20 13.75 6.29 2.84
CA PHE A 20 13.29 7.53 3.47
C PHE A 20 11.76 7.63 3.49
N VAL A 21 11.22 8.28 4.51
CA VAL A 21 9.80 8.56 4.68
C VAL A 21 9.67 10.04 4.98
N ARG A 22 8.80 10.73 4.26
CA ARG A 22 8.59 12.18 4.47
C ARG A 22 7.79 12.40 5.76
N PRO A 23 7.91 13.58 6.38
CA PRO A 23 6.99 14.00 7.45
C PRO A 23 5.53 13.72 7.10
N TYR A 24 4.76 13.34 8.10
CA TYR A 24 3.33 13.05 8.07
C TYR A 24 2.90 11.89 7.16
N GLN A 25 3.84 11.10 6.64
CA GLN A 25 3.52 9.84 5.96
C GLN A 25 3.37 8.71 6.98
N VAL A 26 2.17 8.15 7.06
CA VAL A 26 1.87 7.01 7.93
C VAL A 26 2.26 5.73 7.20
N VAL A 27 3.26 5.02 7.71
CA VAL A 27 3.77 3.79 7.09
C VAL A 27 3.22 2.56 7.80
N VAL A 28 2.75 1.60 7.00
CA VAL A 28 2.33 0.28 7.44
C VAL A 28 3.19 -0.80 6.78
N GLN A 29 3.42 -1.90 7.50
CA GLN A 29 4.04 -3.09 6.93
C GLN A 29 2.97 -3.92 6.23
N VAL A 30 3.22 -4.24 4.96
CA VAL A 30 2.29 -4.97 4.11
C VAL A 30 2.97 -6.14 3.44
N ARG A 31 2.20 -7.11 2.97
CA ARG A 31 2.65 -8.12 2.01
C ARG A 31 1.52 -8.45 1.04
N LEU A 32 1.88 -8.70 -0.21
CA LEU A 32 0.93 -9.21 -1.21
C LEU A 32 0.65 -10.69 -0.97
N ILE A 33 -0.61 -11.07 -1.16
CA ILE A 33 -1.09 -12.45 -1.16
C ILE A 33 -1.40 -12.82 -2.61
N VAL A 34 -0.59 -13.72 -3.16
CA VAL A 34 -0.64 -14.12 -4.58
C VAL A 34 -0.74 -15.64 -4.69
N ARG A 35 -0.97 -16.18 -5.90
CA ARG A 35 -1.17 -17.64 -6.10
C ARG A 35 0.00 -18.50 -5.61
N GLY A 36 1.21 -17.96 -5.54
CA GLY A 36 2.41 -18.63 -5.02
C GLY A 36 2.62 -18.51 -3.51
N GLY A 37 1.71 -17.86 -2.78
CA GLY A 37 1.83 -17.59 -1.35
C GLY A 37 2.06 -16.11 -1.03
N PRO A 38 2.32 -15.80 0.25
CA PRO A 38 2.61 -14.43 0.67
C PRO A 38 4.01 -14.01 0.23
N THR A 39 4.11 -12.78 -0.29
CA THR A 39 5.40 -12.11 -0.55
C THR A 39 6.11 -11.70 0.76
N PRO A 40 7.40 -11.33 0.72
CA PRO A 40 8.05 -10.67 1.85
C PRO A 40 7.28 -9.42 2.31
N ARG A 41 7.44 -9.05 3.59
CA ARG A 41 6.87 -7.80 4.09
C ARG A 41 7.69 -6.61 3.59
N PHE A 42 6.99 -5.52 3.24
CA PHE A 42 7.60 -4.29 2.81
C PHE A 42 6.74 -3.07 3.23
N PRO A 43 7.32 -1.86 3.28
CA PRO A 43 6.60 -0.68 3.73
C PRO A 43 5.67 -0.15 2.64
N ALA A 44 4.49 0.31 3.04
CA ALA A 44 3.59 1.10 2.21
C ALA A 44 3.07 2.31 3.00
N VAL A 45 2.79 3.40 2.30
CA VAL A 45 2.18 4.60 2.88
C VAL A 45 0.66 4.43 2.86
N LEU A 46 0.02 4.63 4.00
CA LEU A 46 -1.42 4.82 4.09
C LEU A 46 -1.78 6.20 3.53
N ASP A 47 -2.48 6.23 2.40
CA ASP A 47 -2.87 7.46 1.72
C ASP A 47 -4.39 7.47 1.48
N THR A 48 -5.12 8.18 2.35
CA THR A 48 -6.58 8.31 2.22
C THR A 48 -7.00 9.21 1.05
N GLY A 49 -6.08 9.95 0.43
CA GLY A 49 -6.31 10.67 -0.82
C GLY A 49 -6.15 9.80 -2.07
N HIS A 50 -5.53 8.62 -1.94
CA HIS A 50 -5.35 7.69 -3.05
C HIS A 50 -6.62 6.86 -3.30
N SER A 51 -7.20 6.99 -4.50
CA SER A 51 -8.52 6.42 -4.83
C SER A 51 -8.48 4.98 -5.36
N HIS A 52 -7.30 4.39 -5.55
CA HIS A 52 -7.12 2.98 -5.91
C HIS A 52 -6.97 2.10 -4.66
N ASN A 53 -6.97 0.79 -4.83
CA ASN A 53 -6.76 -0.15 -3.73
C ASN A 53 -5.33 -0.06 -3.22
N PHE A 54 -4.38 -0.34 -4.10
CA PHE A 54 -2.96 -0.34 -3.82
C PHE A 54 -2.21 0.08 -5.07
N SER A 55 -1.11 0.81 -4.91
CA SER A 55 -0.19 1.12 -6.00
C SER A 55 1.24 0.75 -5.64
N ILE A 56 1.97 0.21 -6.60
CA ILE A 56 3.36 -0.19 -6.47
C ILE A 56 4.05 -0.03 -7.83
N THR A 57 5.36 0.19 -7.87
CA THR A 57 6.11 0.18 -9.14
C THR A 57 6.48 -1.23 -9.55
N GLU A 58 6.70 -1.48 -10.85
CA GLU A 58 7.23 -2.76 -11.34
C GLU A 58 8.54 -3.16 -10.66
N ARG A 59 9.44 -2.18 -10.46
CA ARG A 59 10.69 -2.38 -9.73
C ARG A 59 10.45 -2.84 -8.30
N GLN A 60 9.60 -2.16 -7.53
CA GLN A 60 9.29 -2.58 -6.16
C GLN A 60 8.57 -3.92 -6.09
N LEU A 61 7.67 -4.22 -7.04
CA LEU A 61 7.01 -5.51 -7.08
C LEU A 61 8.01 -6.65 -7.27
N ARG A 62 8.97 -6.46 -8.17
CA ARG A 62 10.07 -7.38 -8.42
C ARG A 62 11.06 -7.46 -7.25
N ASP A 63 11.53 -6.33 -6.76
CA ASP A 63 12.64 -6.29 -5.81
C ASP A 63 12.18 -6.51 -4.36
N TRP A 64 11.00 -5.97 -3.99
CA TRP A 64 10.45 -6.08 -2.63
C TRP A 64 9.45 -7.22 -2.52
N GLY A 65 8.55 -7.31 -3.50
CA GLY A 65 7.57 -8.39 -3.56
C GLY A 65 8.17 -9.72 -4.01
N GLN A 66 9.39 -9.72 -4.57
CA GLN A 66 10.05 -10.91 -5.13
C GLN A 66 9.15 -11.69 -6.10
N THR A 67 8.33 -10.95 -6.84
CA THR A 67 7.33 -11.53 -7.74
C THR A 67 7.13 -10.64 -8.96
N SER A 68 6.58 -11.22 -10.01
CA SER A 68 5.88 -10.49 -11.07
C SER A 68 4.43 -10.94 -11.08
N LEU A 69 3.53 -10.11 -11.58
CA LEU A 69 2.11 -10.46 -11.67
C LEU A 69 1.60 -10.17 -13.08
N PRO A 70 0.79 -11.06 -13.66
CA PRO A 70 0.20 -10.82 -14.96
C PRO A 70 -0.77 -9.64 -14.88
N THR A 71 -0.69 -8.77 -15.88
CA THR A 71 -1.66 -7.70 -16.09
C THR A 71 -3.02 -8.31 -16.41
N VAL A 72 -4.03 -7.97 -15.62
CA VAL A 72 -5.42 -8.43 -15.86
C VAL A 72 -6.24 -7.36 -16.59
N ARG A 73 -5.87 -6.09 -16.46
CA ARG A 73 -6.45 -4.97 -17.19
C ARG A 73 -5.55 -3.74 -17.11
N VAL A 74 -5.91 -2.68 -17.84
CA VAL A 74 -5.20 -1.40 -17.83
C VAL A 74 -6.18 -0.29 -17.44
N ILE A 75 -5.74 0.61 -16.55
CA ILE A 75 -6.47 1.83 -16.19
C ILE A 75 -5.71 3.07 -16.69
N ARG A 76 -6.33 4.25 -16.59
CA ARG A 76 -5.64 5.52 -16.86
C ARG A 76 -5.44 6.32 -15.59
N VAL A 77 -4.21 6.77 -15.36
CA VAL A 77 -3.83 7.71 -14.30
C VAL A 77 -3.20 8.91 -14.97
N ASN A 78 -3.79 10.10 -14.80
CA ASN A 78 -3.38 11.33 -15.51
C ASN A 78 -3.25 11.13 -17.03
N GLY A 79 -4.23 10.44 -17.62
CA GLY A 79 -4.28 10.15 -19.06
C GLY A 79 -3.34 9.03 -19.54
N ARG A 80 -2.46 8.50 -18.68
CA ARG A 80 -1.46 7.49 -19.05
C ARG A 80 -1.86 6.08 -18.60
N PRO A 81 -1.54 5.03 -19.39
CA PRO A 81 -1.90 3.66 -19.06
C PRO A 81 -1.11 3.15 -17.85
N VAL A 82 -1.81 2.53 -16.91
CA VAL A 82 -1.23 1.84 -15.75
C VAL A 82 -1.80 0.42 -15.70
N PRO A 83 -0.95 -0.62 -15.82
CA PRO A 83 -1.34 -2.00 -15.60
C PRO A 83 -1.98 -2.23 -14.23
N VAL A 84 -2.96 -3.12 -14.18
CA VAL A 84 -3.54 -3.62 -12.95
C VAL A 84 -3.35 -5.13 -12.88
N ALA A 85 -2.86 -5.60 -11.75
CA ALA A 85 -2.65 -7.02 -11.46
C ALA A 85 -3.61 -7.51 -10.37
N ASN A 86 -3.93 -8.81 -10.39
CA ASN A 86 -4.69 -9.44 -9.32
C ASN A 86 -3.74 -9.83 -8.17
N ALA A 87 -3.96 -9.23 -7.01
CA ALA A 87 -3.35 -9.61 -5.74
C ALA A 87 -4.22 -9.10 -4.60
N ASP A 88 -4.26 -9.86 -3.52
CA ASP A 88 -4.78 -9.38 -2.24
C ASP A 88 -3.61 -8.82 -1.41
N LEU A 89 -3.93 -8.14 -0.31
CA LEU A 89 -2.93 -7.49 0.54
C LEU A 89 -3.18 -7.88 1.99
N GLU A 90 -2.13 -8.17 2.75
CA GLU A 90 -2.20 -8.24 4.20
C GLU A 90 -1.53 -7.03 4.80
N ILE A 91 -2.18 -6.40 5.78
CA ILE A 91 -1.62 -5.32 6.60
C ILE A 91 -1.64 -5.74 8.07
N ASP A 92 -0.47 -5.88 8.69
CA ASP A 92 -0.35 -6.27 10.11
C ASP A 92 -1.29 -7.44 10.53
N GLY A 93 -1.29 -8.53 9.75
CA GLY A 93 -2.14 -9.70 9.99
C GLY A 93 -3.60 -9.58 9.53
N ILE A 94 -4.03 -8.42 9.02
CA ILE A 94 -5.37 -8.21 8.47
C ILE A 94 -5.34 -8.44 6.95
N LEU A 95 -5.95 -9.54 6.50
CA LEU A 95 -6.18 -9.77 5.07
C LEU A 95 -7.19 -8.77 4.51
N LEU A 96 -6.84 -8.15 3.38
CA LEU A 96 -7.63 -7.25 2.56
C LEU A 96 -7.85 -7.87 1.19
N THR A 97 -9.12 -8.11 0.84
CA THR A 97 -9.50 -8.55 -0.49
C THR A 97 -9.58 -7.34 -1.42
N LEU A 98 -8.90 -7.40 -2.56
CA LEU A 98 -8.77 -6.31 -3.52
C LEU A 98 -9.32 -6.75 -4.89
N PRO A 99 -10.65 -6.82 -5.08
CA PRO A 99 -11.24 -7.34 -6.32
C PRO A 99 -10.94 -6.45 -7.53
N GLU A 100 -10.73 -5.16 -7.34
CA GLU A 100 -10.22 -4.26 -8.38
C GLU A 100 -8.69 -4.34 -8.54
N GLY A 101 -7.99 -5.28 -7.89
CA GLY A 101 -6.55 -5.49 -8.04
C GLY A 101 -5.69 -4.33 -7.56
N ILE A 102 -4.40 -4.40 -7.91
CA ILE A 102 -3.37 -3.41 -7.55
C ILE A 102 -2.83 -2.73 -8.81
N ALA A 103 -2.59 -1.43 -8.76
CA ALA A 103 -1.97 -0.68 -9.84
C ALA A 103 -0.45 -0.91 -9.82
N VAL A 104 0.10 -1.41 -10.92
CA VAL A 104 1.53 -1.64 -11.09
C VAL A 104 2.08 -0.61 -12.06
N PHE A 105 2.79 0.39 -11.55
CA PHE A 105 3.32 1.49 -12.33
C PHE A 105 4.57 1.06 -13.10
N PRO A 106 4.63 1.26 -14.42
CA PRO A 106 5.84 1.01 -15.20
C PRO A 106 7.01 1.85 -14.71
N GLU A 107 8.23 1.36 -14.91
CA GLU A 107 9.43 2.14 -14.61
C GLU A 107 9.42 3.48 -15.36
N GLY A 108 9.80 4.56 -14.67
CA GLY A 108 9.81 5.91 -15.24
C GLY A 108 8.43 6.57 -15.42
N HIS A 109 7.33 5.92 -15.04
CA HIS A 109 6.01 6.54 -15.11
C HIS A 109 5.96 7.80 -14.21
N PRO A 110 5.53 8.98 -14.71
CA PRO A 110 5.63 10.24 -13.96
C PRO A 110 4.72 10.29 -12.73
N ALA A 111 3.65 9.50 -12.72
CA ALA A 111 2.77 9.32 -11.56
C ALA A 111 3.16 8.11 -10.68
N ALA A 112 4.30 7.46 -10.95
CA ALA A 112 4.80 6.37 -10.11
C ALA A 112 5.09 6.89 -8.71
N THR A 113 4.72 6.10 -7.72
CA THR A 113 4.84 6.47 -6.32
C THR A 113 6.21 6.04 -5.81
N ARG A 114 6.85 6.89 -5.00
CA ARG A 114 8.17 6.59 -4.43
C ARG A 114 8.12 5.41 -3.45
N LEU A 115 7.02 5.30 -2.71
CA LEU A 115 6.68 4.15 -1.88
C LEU A 115 5.35 3.59 -2.37
N PRO A 116 5.08 2.30 -2.18
CA PRO A 116 3.75 1.75 -2.43
C PRO A 116 2.70 2.52 -1.62
N LEU A 117 1.51 2.75 -2.19
CA LEU A 117 0.42 3.43 -1.49
C LEU A 117 -0.74 2.47 -1.25
N LEU A 118 -1.21 2.43 0.00
CA LEU A 118 -2.47 1.83 0.39
C LEU A 118 -3.57 2.90 0.34
N GLY A 119 -4.48 2.79 -0.62
CA GLY A 119 -5.51 3.79 -0.84
C GLY A 119 -6.79 3.57 -0.05
N LEU A 120 -7.62 4.61 -0.03
CA LEU A 120 -8.90 4.64 0.69
C LEU A 120 -9.84 3.51 0.25
N ARG A 121 -9.82 3.15 -1.04
CA ARG A 121 -10.69 2.09 -1.58
C ARG A 121 -10.45 0.76 -0.88
N ALA A 122 -9.19 0.38 -0.64
CA ALA A 122 -8.87 -0.86 0.05
C ALA A 122 -9.42 -0.86 1.48
N LEU A 123 -9.30 0.26 2.20
CA LEU A 123 -9.81 0.38 3.57
C LEU A 123 -11.34 0.26 3.62
N VAL A 124 -12.03 1.00 2.75
CA VAL A 124 -13.50 1.06 2.71
C VAL A 124 -14.09 -0.29 2.30
N ARG A 125 -13.55 -0.91 1.23
CA ARG A 125 -14.02 -2.23 0.76
C ARG A 125 -13.86 -3.32 1.82
N ASN A 126 -12.80 -3.23 2.62
CA ASN A 126 -12.53 -4.17 3.70
C ASN A 126 -13.11 -3.74 5.06
N ARG A 127 -13.99 -2.73 5.06
CA ARG A 127 -14.73 -2.24 6.25
C ARG A 127 -13.82 -1.93 7.44
N LEU A 128 -12.64 -1.39 7.15
CA LEU A 128 -11.70 -0.99 8.18
C LEU A 128 -12.11 0.37 8.77
N LYS A 129 -11.99 0.48 10.09
CA LYS A 129 -12.07 1.75 10.80
C LYS A 129 -10.67 2.33 10.88
N THR A 130 -10.53 3.56 10.37
CA THR A 130 -9.29 4.35 10.46
C THR A 130 -9.58 5.58 11.30
N VAL A 131 -8.79 5.82 12.35
CA VAL A 131 -8.90 7.00 13.22
C VAL A 131 -7.56 7.71 13.23
N ILE A 132 -7.56 9.00 12.89
CA ILE A 132 -6.40 9.88 12.98
C ILE A 132 -6.56 10.70 14.27
N ASP A 133 -5.64 10.51 15.20
CA ASP A 133 -5.56 11.23 16.46
C ASP A 133 -4.38 12.20 16.40
N GLY A 134 -4.67 13.45 16.01
CA GLY A 134 -3.66 14.51 15.92
C GLY A 134 -3.11 14.95 17.27
N LYS A 135 -3.81 14.70 18.38
CA LYS A 135 -3.32 15.03 19.73
C LYS A 135 -2.21 14.06 20.14
N ASN A 136 -2.39 12.78 19.86
CA ASN A 136 -1.41 11.74 20.18
C ASN A 136 -0.46 11.40 19.02
N MET A 137 -0.60 12.10 17.89
CA MET A 137 0.17 11.85 16.66
C MET A 137 0.13 10.37 16.24
N GLN A 138 -1.08 9.79 16.20
CA GLN A 138 -1.29 8.37 15.94
C GLN A 138 -2.40 8.11 14.93
N VAL A 139 -2.26 7.03 14.16
CA VAL A 139 -3.33 6.42 13.38
C VAL A 139 -3.67 5.06 13.95
N SER A 140 -4.95 4.80 14.14
CA SER A 140 -5.45 3.46 14.49
C SER A 140 -6.19 2.85 13.31
N ILE A 141 -5.83 1.63 12.94
CA ILE A 141 -6.57 0.82 11.96
C ILE A 141 -7.09 -0.43 12.67
N SER A 142 -8.39 -0.69 12.56
CA SER A 142 -9.01 -1.89 13.12
C SER A 142 -10.13 -2.40 12.22
N ARG A 143 -10.45 -3.69 12.33
CA ARG A 143 -11.74 -4.18 11.85
C ARG A 143 -12.84 -3.51 12.66
N ARG A 144 -13.98 -3.24 12.02
CA ARG A 144 -15.18 -2.79 12.72
C ARG A 144 -15.67 -3.94 13.59
N PHE A 145 -15.34 -3.93 14.88
CA PHE A 145 -16.07 -4.73 15.86
C PHE A 145 -17.40 -4.01 16.07
N TRP A 146 -18.49 -4.62 15.59
CA TRP A 146 -19.81 -4.27 16.08
C TRP A 146 -19.84 -4.66 17.56
N ARG A 147 -20.05 -3.69 18.43
CA ARG A 147 -20.63 -3.94 19.75
C ARG A 147 -22.13 -4.06 19.58
#